data_AF-A0A7G7W4N0-F1
#
_entry.id   AF-A0A7G7W4N0-F1
#
_cell.length_a   1.000
_cell.length_b   1.000
_cell.length_c   1.000
_cell.angle_alpha   90.00
_cell.angle_beta   90.00
_cell.angle_gamma   90.00
#
_symmetry.space_group_name_H-M   'P 1'
#
loop_
_entity.id
_entity.type
_entity.pdbx_description
1 polymer ?
#
loop_
_entity_poly.entity_id
_entity_poly.type
_entity_poly.pdbx_seq_one_letter_code
_entity_poly.pdbx_strand_id
1 'polypeptide(L)'
;MSPTLILSLIAGYFVVLIIISILTSRKATSESFFIANRNAPWYMVAFAMIGTSLSGVTFISIPGMVATQSWSYMAVVLGYIVGYLVIGTVLMPLYYRLRLVSIYTYLEQRFGFWSYKTGAFFFLLSRAVGAAFRLFLVAGVLQLAVFDGLGVPFAVTVTISILLIYLYTFRGGLKTILWTDTFQTMAMLLCVGVSIYLMADELNLGFAGLVKTVKESAMSQIYFSDPKDDKFFWKQFASGAFITIVMTGLDQDMMQKNLSCRSLPDAQKNMFWFTLAIVIVNVFFLSLGVLLYQFAAAKGIALPTDAVTGKVIGDNVFPLLATNHFSLFAGIVFILGIIAVTYASADSALTALTTSFCVDMLDIKQHDEAKQKRLRHLTHFGFSLVLIVIILIFRAINDQSVITAVFKAAGYTYGPLLGLYSFGLFTGRGVHDRLVPFVCVAAPLITWFINANSKAWWGYEFGFEILMLNGLITFLGLLAVSRPREVAAELNPAL
;
A
#
# COMPACT_ATOMS: atom_id res chain seq x y z
N MET A 1 -22.93 -12.69 -12.87
CA MET A 1 -21.93 -13.46 -13.67
C MET A 1 -21.82 -14.88 -13.10
N SER A 2 -21.53 -15.90 -13.91
CA SER A 2 -21.37 -17.28 -13.38
C SER A 2 -20.04 -17.44 -12.63
N PRO A 3 -19.98 -18.27 -11.56
CA PRO A 3 -18.73 -18.57 -10.86
C PRO A 3 -17.64 -19.14 -11.78
N THR A 4 -18.03 -19.93 -12.79
CA THR A 4 -17.12 -20.49 -13.81
C THR A 4 -16.44 -19.41 -14.64
N LEU A 5 -17.14 -18.33 -14.98
CA LEU A 5 -16.55 -17.20 -15.70
C LEU A 5 -15.58 -16.42 -14.81
N ILE A 6 -15.90 -16.21 -13.54
CA ILE A 6 -15.00 -15.53 -12.60
C ILE A 6 -13.70 -16.34 -12.46
N LEU A 7 -13.80 -17.65 -12.27
CA LEU A 7 -12.65 -18.54 -12.16
C LEU A 7 -11.81 -18.58 -13.44
N SER A 8 -12.43 -18.57 -14.63
CA SER A 8 -11.67 -18.54 -15.89
C SER A 8 -10.93 -17.22 -16.10
N LEU A 9 -11.51 -16.09 -15.68
CA LEU A 9 -10.84 -14.78 -15.69
C LEU A 9 -9.63 -14.77 -14.73
N ILE A 10 -9.79 -15.29 -13.52
CA ILE A 10 -8.70 -15.42 -12.55
C ILE A 10 -7.58 -16.30 -13.12
N ALA A 11 -7.92 -17.48 -13.64
CA ALA A 11 -6.95 -18.40 -14.22
C ALA A 11 -6.21 -17.75 -15.40
N GLY A 12 -6.93 -17.11 -16.32
CA GLY A 12 -6.34 -16.40 -17.45
C GLY A 12 -5.39 -15.27 -17.01
N TYR A 13 -5.80 -14.49 -16.01
CA TYR A 13 -4.97 -13.45 -15.42
C TYR A 13 -3.65 -14.01 -14.85
N PHE A 14 -3.70 -15.06 -14.03
CA PHE A 14 -2.49 -15.66 -13.47
C PHE A 14 -1.62 -16.34 -14.53
N VAL A 15 -2.20 -16.92 -15.59
CA VAL A 15 -1.43 -17.42 -16.73
C VAL A 15 -0.62 -16.30 -17.37
N VAL A 16 -1.21 -15.12 -17.58
CA VAL A 16 -0.47 -13.96 -18.11
C VAL A 16 0.66 -13.56 -17.17
N LEU A 17 0.43 -13.49 -15.86
CA LEU A 17 1.47 -13.16 -14.88
C LEU A 17 2.61 -14.19 -14.86
N ILE A 18 2.28 -15.48 -14.93
CA ILE A 18 3.28 -16.56 -15.00
C ILE A 18 4.10 -16.45 -16.29
N ILE A 19 3.46 -16.16 -17.43
CA ILE A 19 4.16 -15.93 -18.71
C ILE A 19 5.12 -14.76 -18.58
N ILE A 20 4.67 -13.61 -18.07
CA ILE A 20 5.53 -12.43 -17.82
C ILE A 20 6.71 -12.85 -16.95
N SER A 21 6.46 -13.53 -15.84
CA SER A 21 7.50 -13.98 -14.91
C SER A 21 8.53 -14.89 -15.57
N ILE A 22 8.10 -15.88 -16.36
CA ILE A 22 9.01 -16.78 -17.09
C ILE A 22 9.87 -16.01 -18.10
N LEU A 23 9.30 -15.02 -18.78
CA LEU A 23 10.01 -14.20 -19.77
C LEU A 23 11.03 -13.27 -19.12
N THR A 24 10.69 -12.66 -17.98
CA THR A 24 11.52 -11.66 -17.30
C THR A 24 12.55 -12.25 -16.34
N SER A 25 12.32 -13.47 -15.82
CA SER A 25 13.23 -14.15 -14.89
C SER A 25 14.37 -14.92 -15.57
N ARG A 26 14.48 -14.89 -16.91
CA ARG A 26 15.57 -15.56 -17.64
C ARG A 26 16.91 -14.94 -17.21
N LYS A 27 17.80 -15.77 -16.66
CA LYS A 27 19.12 -15.38 -16.10
C LYS A 27 19.06 -14.51 -14.83
N ALA A 28 18.02 -14.63 -14.01
CA ALA A 28 17.93 -13.90 -12.75
C ALA A 28 18.99 -14.35 -11.71
N THR A 29 19.70 -13.37 -11.15
CA THR A 29 20.61 -13.48 -9.99
C THR A 29 19.96 -12.91 -8.73
N SER A 30 20.56 -13.13 -7.55
CA SER A 30 20.11 -12.51 -6.29
C SER A 30 20.11 -10.97 -6.35
N GLU A 31 21.08 -10.36 -7.03
CA GLU A 31 21.11 -8.91 -7.25
C GLU A 31 19.92 -8.44 -8.12
N SER A 32 19.63 -9.16 -9.20
CA SER A 32 18.47 -8.84 -10.05
C SER A 32 17.14 -8.99 -9.31
N PHE A 33 17.10 -9.90 -8.32
CA PHE A 33 15.94 -10.10 -7.48
C PHE A 33 15.76 -8.93 -6.50
N PHE A 34 16.83 -8.46 -5.86
CA PHE A 34 16.73 -7.43 -4.82
C PHE A 34 16.71 -6.00 -5.36
N ILE A 35 17.42 -5.66 -6.43
CA ILE A 35 17.52 -4.25 -6.88
C ILE A 35 17.30 -4.07 -8.37
N ALA A 36 16.86 -5.12 -9.08
CA ALA A 36 16.70 -5.12 -10.54
C ALA A 36 17.95 -4.57 -11.29
N ASN A 37 19.14 -4.86 -10.75
CA ASN A 37 20.45 -4.39 -11.24
C ASN A 37 20.58 -2.85 -11.35
N ARG A 38 19.76 -2.08 -10.62
CA ARG A 38 19.73 -0.60 -10.68
C ARG A 38 19.66 -0.07 -12.11
N ASN A 39 18.86 -0.69 -12.97
CA ASN A 39 18.75 -0.27 -14.37
C ASN A 39 17.29 -0.24 -14.84
N ALA A 40 16.35 -0.07 -13.91
CA ALA A 40 14.95 0.08 -14.24
C ALA A 40 14.70 1.44 -14.91
N PRO A 41 13.97 1.50 -16.04
CA PRO A 41 13.57 2.77 -16.64
C PRO A 41 12.62 3.54 -15.71
N TRP A 42 12.91 4.82 -15.48
CA TRP A 42 12.16 5.64 -14.52
C TRP A 42 10.65 5.70 -14.82
N TYR A 43 10.25 5.74 -16.10
CA TYR A 43 8.84 5.81 -16.50
C TYR A 43 8.08 4.51 -16.22
N MET A 44 8.78 3.37 -16.33
CA MET A 44 8.22 2.06 -16.01
C MET A 44 8.03 1.92 -14.51
N VAL A 45 9.01 2.40 -13.71
CA VAL A 45 8.87 2.46 -12.25
C VAL A 45 7.71 3.37 -11.86
N ALA A 46 7.58 4.54 -12.48
CA ALA A 46 6.51 5.49 -12.16
C ALA A 46 5.14 4.90 -12.41
N PHE A 47 4.98 4.22 -13.54
CA PHE A 47 3.72 3.57 -13.90
C PHE A 47 3.43 2.38 -13.00
N ALA A 48 4.39 1.48 -12.79
CA ALA A 48 4.24 0.32 -11.88
C ALA A 48 3.85 0.74 -10.46
N MET A 49 4.45 1.82 -9.95
CA MET A 49 4.15 2.33 -8.60
C MET A 49 2.70 2.80 -8.43
N ILE A 50 1.97 3.16 -9.49
CA ILE A 50 0.54 3.51 -9.40
C ILE A 50 -0.25 2.31 -8.89
N GLY A 51 -0.08 1.14 -9.52
CA GLY A 51 -0.76 -0.09 -9.12
C GLY A 51 -0.33 -0.61 -7.76
N THR A 52 0.92 -0.36 -7.34
CA THR A 52 1.36 -0.74 -5.98
C THR A 52 0.81 0.21 -4.91
N SER A 53 0.73 1.51 -5.24
CA SER A 53 0.26 2.53 -4.29
C SER A 53 -1.25 2.45 -4.07
N LEU A 54 -1.97 1.93 -5.05
CA LEU A 54 -3.39 1.62 -4.95
C LEU A 54 -3.57 0.14 -4.58
N SER A 55 -4.68 -0.19 -3.95
CA SER A 55 -5.04 -1.56 -3.56
C SER A 55 -6.47 -1.86 -3.94
N GLY A 56 -6.89 -3.14 -3.84
CA GLY A 56 -8.30 -3.51 -3.97
C GLY A 56 -9.22 -2.69 -3.06
N VAL A 57 -8.71 -2.33 -1.87
CA VAL A 57 -9.40 -1.44 -0.93
C VAL A 57 -9.60 -0.05 -1.53
N THR A 58 -8.56 0.62 -2.01
CA THR A 58 -8.70 1.98 -2.58
C THR A 58 -9.56 1.97 -3.84
N PHE A 59 -9.45 0.92 -4.65
CA PHE A 59 -10.21 0.76 -5.89
C PHE A 59 -11.72 0.77 -5.66
N ILE A 60 -12.17 0.14 -4.58
CA ILE A 60 -13.59 0.05 -4.21
C ILE A 60 -14.01 1.23 -3.32
N SER A 61 -13.23 1.52 -2.28
CA SER A 61 -13.63 2.44 -1.22
C SER A 61 -13.57 3.91 -1.63
N ILE A 62 -12.65 4.32 -2.50
CA ILE A 62 -12.57 5.73 -2.92
C ILE A 62 -13.82 6.14 -3.72
N PRO A 63 -14.27 5.40 -4.75
CA PRO A 63 -15.55 5.70 -5.38
C PRO A 63 -16.73 5.54 -4.40
N GLY A 64 -16.69 4.48 -3.58
CA GLY A 64 -17.75 4.15 -2.62
C GLY A 64 -17.98 5.22 -1.56
N MET A 65 -16.97 5.93 -1.10
CA MET A 65 -17.13 6.95 -0.06
C MET A 65 -17.71 8.28 -0.57
N VAL A 66 -17.80 8.51 -1.88
CA VAL A 66 -18.15 9.83 -2.44
C VAL A 66 -19.53 10.34 -1.99
N ALA A 67 -20.53 9.46 -1.83
CA ALA A 67 -21.86 9.88 -1.38
C ALA A 67 -21.90 10.41 0.07
N THR A 68 -21.03 9.90 0.95
CA THR A 68 -21.01 10.27 2.37
C THR A 68 -19.90 11.25 2.71
N GLN A 69 -18.79 11.19 1.98
CA GLN A 69 -17.56 11.93 2.27
C GLN A 69 -17.21 12.97 1.19
N SER A 70 -18.00 13.05 0.11
CA SER A 70 -17.70 13.92 -1.04
C SER A 70 -16.28 13.68 -1.58
N TRP A 71 -15.61 14.70 -2.12
CA TRP A 71 -14.22 14.64 -2.57
C TRP A 71 -13.22 15.05 -1.46
N SER A 72 -13.59 14.92 -0.18
CA SER A 72 -12.71 15.24 0.95
C SER A 72 -11.37 14.48 0.90
N TYR A 73 -11.35 13.26 0.34
CA TYR A 73 -10.14 12.46 0.14
C TYR A 73 -9.10 13.18 -0.75
N MET A 74 -9.52 14.11 -1.60
CA MET A 74 -8.58 14.91 -2.40
C MET A 74 -7.63 15.75 -1.52
N ALA A 75 -8.03 16.13 -0.30
CA ALA A 75 -7.13 16.77 0.66
C ALA A 75 -5.94 15.85 1.02
N VAL A 76 -6.20 14.55 1.24
CA VAL A 76 -5.15 13.53 1.47
C VAL A 76 -4.23 13.44 0.25
N VAL A 77 -4.81 13.40 -0.96
CA VAL A 77 -4.06 13.32 -2.22
C VAL A 77 -3.18 14.55 -2.44
N LEU A 78 -3.66 15.75 -2.10
CA LEU A 78 -2.83 16.97 -2.11
C LEU A 78 -1.71 16.90 -1.08
N GLY A 79 -1.96 16.29 0.09
CA GLY A 79 -0.93 15.97 1.08
C GLY A 79 0.17 15.05 0.53
N TYR A 80 -0.19 14.07 -0.30
CA TYR A 80 0.79 13.18 -0.95
C TYR A 80 1.86 13.94 -1.72
N ILE A 81 1.51 15.06 -2.36
CA ILE A 81 2.46 15.90 -3.11
C ILE A 81 3.60 16.37 -2.19
N VAL A 82 3.28 16.83 -0.98
CA VAL A 82 4.29 17.25 0.00
C VAL A 82 5.11 16.07 0.48
N GLY A 83 4.47 14.93 0.74
CA GLY A 83 5.17 13.70 1.12
C GLY A 83 6.16 13.23 0.05
N TYR A 84 5.76 13.19 -1.22
CA TYR A 84 6.62 12.80 -2.33
C TYR A 84 7.74 13.81 -2.59
N LEU A 85 7.49 15.10 -2.35
CA LEU A 85 8.54 16.11 -2.38
C LEU A 85 9.62 15.82 -1.33
N VAL A 86 9.23 15.54 -0.08
CA VAL A 86 10.17 15.14 1.00
C VAL A 86 10.92 13.87 0.61
N ILE A 87 10.24 12.88 0.05
CA ILE A 87 10.89 11.64 -0.39
C ILE A 87 11.93 11.92 -1.47
N GLY A 88 11.56 12.64 -2.53
CA GLY A 88 12.44 12.91 -3.68
C GLY A 88 13.63 13.81 -3.34
N THR A 89 13.47 14.73 -2.38
CA THR A 89 14.49 15.75 -2.07
C THR A 89 15.30 15.47 -0.80
N VAL A 90 14.81 14.63 0.12
CA VAL A 90 15.48 14.32 1.39
C VAL A 90 15.88 12.85 1.47
N LEU A 91 14.91 11.94 1.31
CA LEU A 91 15.13 10.51 1.54
C LEU A 91 15.89 9.84 0.38
N MET A 92 15.50 10.10 -0.87
CA MET A 92 16.19 9.51 -2.02
C MET A 92 17.66 9.92 -2.11
N PRO A 93 18.06 11.20 -1.96
CA PRO A 93 19.48 11.57 -1.98
C PRO A 93 20.29 10.86 -0.89
N LEU A 94 19.71 10.68 0.30
CA LEU A 94 20.33 9.90 1.38
C LEU A 94 20.59 8.45 0.94
N TYR A 95 19.56 7.75 0.46
CA TYR A 95 19.66 6.33 0.12
C TYR A 95 20.53 6.05 -1.11
N TYR A 96 20.50 6.92 -2.12
CA TYR A 96 21.35 6.81 -3.30
C TYR A 96 22.82 7.04 -2.96
N ARG A 97 23.12 8.02 -2.10
CA ARG A 97 24.49 8.26 -1.61
C ARG A 97 25.06 7.07 -0.86
N LEU A 98 24.24 6.40 -0.05
CA LEU A 98 24.64 5.23 0.74
C LEU A 98 24.58 3.90 -0.02
N ARG A 99 24.15 3.90 -1.30
CA ARG A 99 24.02 2.70 -2.15
C ARG A 99 23.28 1.54 -1.47
N LEU A 100 22.23 1.87 -0.73
CA LEU A 100 21.49 0.89 0.07
C LEU A 100 20.73 -0.11 -0.80
N VAL A 101 20.64 -1.35 -0.32
CA VAL A 101 19.69 -2.36 -0.81
C VAL A 101 18.44 -2.32 0.07
N SER A 102 18.64 -2.42 1.38
CA SER A 102 17.61 -2.12 2.38
C SER A 102 17.80 -0.72 2.92
N ILE A 103 16.73 0.06 2.95
CA ILE A 103 16.78 1.41 3.51
C ILE A 103 17.13 1.42 5.00
N TYR A 104 16.84 0.34 5.72
CA TYR A 104 17.07 0.25 7.17
C TYR A 104 18.55 0.20 7.55
N THR A 105 19.44 -0.19 6.63
CA THR A 105 20.90 -0.14 6.86
C THR A 105 21.40 1.28 7.15
N TYR A 106 20.64 2.32 6.76
CA TYR A 106 20.89 3.70 7.24
C TYR A 106 20.92 3.79 8.77
N LEU A 107 20.01 3.11 9.46
CA LEU A 107 19.90 3.14 10.93
C LEU A 107 21.10 2.47 11.60
N GLU A 108 21.73 1.48 10.94
CA GLU A 108 22.93 0.83 11.43
C GLU A 108 24.09 1.82 11.49
N GLN A 109 24.32 2.54 10.38
CA GLN A 109 25.36 3.57 10.30
C GLN A 109 25.05 4.77 11.21
N ARG A 110 23.76 5.07 11.41
CA ARG A 110 23.33 6.25 12.16
C ARG A 110 23.31 6.05 13.67
N PHE A 111 22.97 4.86 14.14
CA PHE A 111 22.70 4.58 15.55
C PHE A 111 23.30 3.26 16.06
N GLY A 112 23.31 2.22 15.22
CA GLY A 112 23.90 0.92 15.54
C GLY A 112 23.00 -0.26 15.19
N PHE A 113 23.50 -1.45 15.53
CA PHE A 113 22.89 -2.74 15.19
C PHE A 113 21.46 -2.90 15.71
N TRP A 114 21.17 -2.52 16.96
CA TRP A 114 19.85 -2.70 17.55
C TRP A 114 18.81 -1.78 16.90
N SER A 115 19.19 -0.55 16.61
CA SER A 115 18.34 0.41 15.88
C SER A 115 18.02 -0.09 14.48
N TYR A 116 19.02 -0.64 13.79
CA TYR A 116 18.85 -1.27 12.48
C TYR A 116 17.85 -2.42 12.52
N LYS A 117 18.10 -3.43 13.37
CA LYS A 117 17.22 -4.59 13.48
C LYS A 117 15.80 -4.19 13.91
N THR A 118 15.68 -3.19 14.77
CA THR A 118 14.38 -2.64 15.19
C THR A 118 13.63 -2.04 14.00
N GLY A 119 14.27 -1.18 13.21
CA GLY A 119 13.64 -0.60 12.03
C GLY A 119 13.20 -1.66 11.02
N ALA A 120 14.09 -2.59 10.67
CA ALA A 120 13.76 -3.68 9.76
C ALA A 120 12.64 -4.58 10.31
N PHE A 121 12.62 -4.88 11.60
CA PHE A 121 11.53 -5.65 12.24
C PHE A 121 10.19 -4.92 12.14
N PHE A 122 10.13 -3.63 12.47
CA PHE A 122 8.88 -2.87 12.37
C PHE A 122 8.38 -2.78 10.93
N PHE A 123 9.27 -2.68 9.93
CA PHE A 123 8.88 -2.82 8.53
C PHE A 123 8.27 -4.18 8.24
N LEU A 124 8.95 -5.27 8.58
CA LEU A 124 8.47 -6.63 8.33
C LEU A 124 7.11 -6.86 8.97
N LEU A 125 6.92 -6.40 10.21
CA LEU A 125 5.65 -6.44 10.92
C LEU A 125 4.56 -5.62 10.18
N SER A 126 4.83 -4.35 9.89
CA SER A 126 3.88 -3.44 9.23
C SER A 126 3.43 -3.99 7.88
N ARG A 127 4.40 -4.43 7.07
CA ARG A 127 4.17 -4.89 5.70
C ARG A 127 3.47 -6.25 5.67
N ALA A 128 3.81 -7.17 6.58
CA ALA A 128 3.14 -8.47 6.68
C ALA A 128 1.68 -8.33 7.12
N VAL A 129 1.42 -7.54 8.17
CA VAL A 129 0.04 -7.29 8.66
C VAL A 129 -0.79 -6.57 7.59
N GLY A 130 -0.24 -5.50 7.00
CA GLY A 130 -0.93 -4.74 5.96
C GLY A 130 -1.28 -5.57 4.72
N ALA A 131 -0.34 -6.41 4.25
CA ALA A 131 -0.58 -7.32 3.13
C ALA A 131 -1.62 -8.40 3.45
N ALA A 132 -1.53 -9.00 4.65
CA ALA A 132 -2.49 -9.99 5.11
C ALA A 132 -3.92 -9.43 5.16
N PHE A 133 -4.12 -8.23 5.71
CA PHE A 133 -5.46 -7.65 5.81
C PHE A 133 -6.06 -7.31 4.44
N ARG A 134 -5.25 -6.81 3.50
CA ARG A 134 -5.70 -6.58 2.11
C ARG A 134 -6.07 -7.87 1.40
N LEU A 135 -5.27 -8.92 1.57
CA LEU A 135 -5.56 -10.24 1.01
C LEU A 135 -6.79 -10.89 1.66
N PHE A 136 -6.98 -10.72 2.97
CA PHE A 136 -8.17 -11.21 3.68
C PHE A 136 -9.45 -10.65 3.06
N LEU A 137 -9.49 -9.34 2.79
CA LEU A 137 -10.66 -8.71 2.17
C LEU A 137 -11.01 -9.37 0.83
N VAL A 138 -10.03 -9.56 -0.04
CA VAL A 138 -10.29 -10.07 -1.39
C VAL A 138 -10.51 -11.57 -1.42
N ALA A 139 -9.81 -12.33 -0.58
CA ALA A 139 -10.14 -13.72 -0.35
C ALA A 139 -11.59 -13.86 0.15
N GLY A 140 -12.07 -12.93 0.99
CA GLY A 140 -13.47 -12.86 1.44
C GLY A 140 -14.46 -12.62 0.30
N VAL A 141 -14.16 -11.69 -0.60
CA VAL A 141 -14.99 -11.43 -1.79
C VAL A 141 -15.04 -12.66 -2.70
N LEU A 142 -13.90 -13.29 -2.99
CA LEU A 142 -13.84 -14.53 -3.78
C LEU A 142 -14.54 -15.69 -3.09
N GLN A 143 -14.46 -15.75 -1.75
CA GLN A 143 -15.15 -16.75 -0.96
C GLN A 143 -16.66 -16.66 -1.19
N LEU A 144 -17.23 -15.48 -0.97
CA LEU A 144 -18.66 -15.24 -1.11
C LEU A 144 -19.15 -15.41 -2.55
N ALA A 145 -18.39 -14.90 -3.53
CA ALA A 145 -18.81 -14.89 -4.92
C ALA A 145 -18.72 -16.26 -5.62
N VAL A 146 -17.87 -17.16 -5.11
CA VAL A 146 -17.54 -18.42 -5.81
C VAL A 146 -17.50 -19.60 -4.85
N PHE A 147 -16.62 -19.56 -3.84
CA PHE A 147 -16.21 -20.75 -3.11
C PHE A 147 -17.22 -21.24 -2.07
N ASP A 148 -18.04 -20.35 -1.49
CA ASP A 148 -19.12 -20.72 -0.59
C ASP A 148 -20.17 -21.58 -1.31
N GLY A 149 -20.55 -21.21 -2.54
CA GLY A 149 -21.45 -22.00 -3.38
C GLY A 149 -20.87 -23.36 -3.79
N LEU A 150 -19.56 -23.54 -3.67
CA LEU A 150 -18.85 -24.79 -3.95
C LEU A 150 -18.49 -25.59 -2.68
N GLY A 151 -18.85 -25.09 -1.48
CA GLY A 151 -18.52 -25.72 -0.20
C GLY A 151 -17.02 -25.72 0.14
N VAL A 152 -16.22 -24.85 -0.48
CA VAL A 152 -14.76 -24.78 -0.26
C VAL A 152 -14.48 -23.96 1.00
N PRO A 153 -13.73 -24.47 1.99
CA PRO A 153 -13.40 -23.71 3.19
C PRO A 153 -12.52 -22.49 2.88
N PHE A 154 -12.74 -21.38 3.56
CA PHE A 154 -11.95 -20.14 3.39
C PHE A 154 -10.44 -20.34 3.52
N ALA A 155 -9.98 -21.24 4.40
CA ALA A 155 -8.55 -21.52 4.54
C ALA A 155 -7.95 -22.06 3.24
N VAL A 156 -8.72 -22.83 2.47
CA VAL A 156 -8.32 -23.32 1.14
C VAL A 156 -8.27 -22.15 0.15
N THR A 157 -9.27 -21.27 0.15
CA THR A 157 -9.30 -20.06 -0.69
C THR A 157 -8.06 -19.19 -0.48
N VAL A 158 -7.74 -18.87 0.76
CA VAL A 158 -6.54 -18.08 1.12
C VAL A 158 -5.26 -18.80 0.67
N THR A 159 -5.18 -20.11 0.92
CA THR A 159 -4.01 -20.92 0.53
C THR A 159 -3.80 -20.92 -0.97
N ILE A 160 -4.87 -21.09 -1.76
CA ILE A 160 -4.81 -21.04 -3.23
C ILE A 160 -4.39 -19.65 -3.71
N SER A 161 -4.99 -18.57 -3.16
CA SER A 161 -4.62 -17.20 -3.53
C SER A 161 -3.13 -16.92 -3.29
N ILE A 162 -2.60 -17.32 -2.13
CA ILE A 162 -1.17 -17.14 -1.81
C ILE A 162 -0.29 -18.05 -2.65
N LEU A 163 -0.71 -19.28 -2.93
CA LEU A 163 0.01 -20.18 -3.82
C LEU A 163 0.13 -19.61 -5.24
N LEU A 164 -0.96 -19.05 -5.78
CA LEU A 164 -0.96 -18.41 -7.10
C LEU A 164 -0.01 -17.21 -7.15
N ILE A 165 0.03 -16.39 -6.10
CA ILE A 165 1.02 -15.31 -5.96
C ILE A 165 2.44 -15.90 -5.98
N TYR A 166 2.70 -16.85 -5.08
CA TYR A 166 3.99 -17.48 -4.91
C TYR A 166 4.55 -18.03 -6.24
N LEU A 167 3.71 -18.68 -7.06
CA LEU A 167 4.09 -19.36 -8.29
C LEU A 167 4.74 -18.44 -9.34
N TYR A 168 4.40 -17.14 -9.40
CA TYR A 168 5.07 -16.22 -10.33
C TYR A 168 6.08 -15.29 -9.65
N THR A 169 6.00 -15.09 -8.33
CA THR A 169 6.94 -14.20 -7.60
C THR A 169 8.24 -14.87 -7.21
N PHE A 170 8.23 -16.19 -6.90
CA PHE A 170 9.39 -16.86 -6.29
C PHE A 170 10.67 -16.83 -7.15
N ARG A 171 10.53 -16.75 -8.48
CA ARG A 171 11.65 -16.64 -9.43
C ARG A 171 11.94 -15.21 -9.88
N GLY A 172 10.95 -14.32 -9.79
CA GLY A 172 10.93 -13.08 -10.57
C GLY A 172 11.60 -11.87 -9.92
N GLY A 173 11.53 -11.77 -8.58
CA GLY A 173 12.06 -10.63 -7.83
C GLY A 173 11.59 -9.27 -8.34
N LEU A 174 12.30 -8.21 -7.94
CA LEU A 174 11.92 -6.83 -8.26
C LEU A 174 11.79 -6.58 -9.76
N LYS A 175 12.69 -7.14 -10.58
CA LYS A 175 12.66 -6.95 -12.03
C LYS A 175 11.36 -7.47 -12.65
N THR A 176 10.94 -8.69 -12.31
CA THR A 176 9.67 -9.24 -12.80
C THR A 176 8.49 -8.46 -12.24
N ILE A 177 8.55 -8.06 -10.97
CA ILE A 177 7.46 -7.35 -10.31
C ILE A 177 7.16 -6.03 -11.01
N LEU A 178 8.17 -5.26 -11.42
CA LEU A 178 7.92 -4.03 -12.17
C LEU A 178 7.14 -4.27 -13.48
N TRP A 179 7.32 -5.43 -14.13
CA TRP A 179 6.56 -5.78 -15.34
C TRP A 179 5.14 -6.25 -15.01
N THR A 180 4.98 -7.08 -13.99
CA THR A 180 3.64 -7.52 -13.55
C THR A 180 2.83 -6.33 -13.04
N ASP A 181 3.43 -5.46 -12.24
CA ASP A 181 2.82 -4.21 -11.75
C ASP A 181 2.42 -3.29 -12.89
N THR A 182 3.24 -3.18 -13.94
CA THR A 182 2.91 -2.38 -15.13
C THR A 182 1.65 -2.95 -15.79
N PHE A 183 1.59 -4.26 -16.00
CA PHE A 183 0.40 -4.91 -16.56
C PHE A 183 -0.84 -4.73 -15.66
N GLN A 184 -0.68 -4.92 -14.35
CA GLN A 184 -1.76 -4.79 -13.37
C GLN A 184 -2.28 -3.35 -13.28
N THR A 185 -1.37 -2.37 -13.26
CA THR A 185 -1.72 -0.94 -13.31
C THR A 185 -2.51 -0.62 -14.57
N MET A 186 -2.06 -1.10 -15.72
CA MET A 186 -2.77 -0.90 -16.99
C MET A 186 -4.18 -1.47 -16.92
N ALA A 187 -4.35 -2.71 -16.46
CA ALA A 187 -5.65 -3.35 -16.32
C ALA A 187 -6.58 -2.56 -15.38
N MET A 188 -6.06 -2.07 -14.25
CA MET A 188 -6.81 -1.23 -13.32
C MET A 188 -7.25 0.10 -13.95
N LEU A 189 -6.34 0.82 -14.62
CA LEU A 189 -6.65 2.11 -15.25
C LEU A 189 -7.64 1.96 -16.40
N LEU A 190 -7.50 0.91 -17.21
CA LEU A 190 -8.46 0.57 -18.25
C LEU A 190 -9.83 0.27 -17.64
N CYS A 191 -9.88 -0.42 -16.50
CA CYS A 191 -11.14 -0.67 -15.82
C CYS A 191 -11.83 0.62 -15.40
N VAL A 192 -11.11 1.52 -14.72
CA VAL A 192 -11.69 2.81 -14.28
C VAL A 192 -12.16 3.63 -15.48
N GLY A 193 -11.34 3.73 -16.53
CA GLY A 193 -11.68 4.48 -17.74
C GLY A 193 -12.91 3.91 -18.47
N VAL A 194 -12.97 2.59 -18.65
CA VAL A 194 -14.11 1.90 -19.27
C VAL A 194 -15.36 2.05 -18.42
N SER A 195 -15.29 1.92 -17.09
CA SER A 195 -16.45 2.12 -16.21
C SER A 195 -17.00 3.54 -16.29
N ILE A 196 -16.13 4.56 -16.30
CA ILE A 196 -16.52 5.95 -16.48
C ILE A 196 -17.19 6.16 -17.83
N TYR A 197 -16.58 5.64 -18.91
CA TYR A 197 -17.13 5.75 -20.26
C TYR A 197 -18.52 5.12 -20.37
N LEU A 198 -18.68 3.88 -19.89
CA LEU A 198 -19.94 3.16 -19.99
C LEU A 198 -21.05 3.83 -19.18
N MET A 199 -20.77 4.35 -17.98
CA MET A 199 -21.78 5.09 -17.23
C MET A 199 -22.12 6.44 -17.86
N ALA A 200 -21.15 7.13 -18.44
CA ALA A 200 -21.41 8.36 -19.17
C ALA A 200 -22.32 8.10 -20.38
N ASP A 201 -22.02 7.05 -21.16
CA ASP A 201 -22.83 6.61 -22.31
C ASP A 201 -24.26 6.28 -21.88
N GLU A 202 -24.43 5.52 -20.80
CA GLU A 202 -25.74 5.08 -20.31
C GLU A 202 -26.59 6.19 -19.67
N LEU A 203 -25.93 7.28 -19.28
CA LEU A 203 -26.55 8.53 -18.83
C LEU A 203 -26.72 9.54 -19.99
N ASN A 204 -26.37 9.16 -21.23
CA ASN A 204 -26.36 10.00 -22.42
C ASN A 204 -25.51 11.28 -22.25
N LEU A 205 -24.39 11.16 -21.53
CA LEU A 205 -23.44 12.23 -21.29
C LEU A 205 -22.29 12.15 -22.30
N GLY A 206 -22.20 13.13 -23.21
CA GLY A 206 -20.95 13.39 -23.92
C GLY A 206 -19.83 13.87 -22.98
N PHE A 207 -18.58 13.94 -23.44
CA PHE A 207 -17.43 14.31 -22.59
C PHE A 207 -17.62 15.63 -21.82
N ALA A 208 -18.14 16.68 -22.47
CA ALA A 208 -18.42 17.95 -21.79
C ALA A 208 -19.53 17.81 -20.74
N GLY A 209 -20.55 17.00 -21.02
CA GLY A 209 -21.62 16.67 -20.08
C GLY A 209 -21.07 15.92 -18.88
N LEU A 210 -20.23 14.91 -19.09
CA LEU A 210 -19.54 14.16 -18.04
C LEU A 210 -18.76 15.07 -17.09
N VAL A 211 -17.90 15.95 -17.63
CA VAL A 211 -17.12 16.89 -16.83
C VAL A 211 -18.01 17.85 -16.05
N LYS A 212 -19.06 18.38 -16.69
CA LYS A 212 -20.02 19.28 -16.05
C LYS A 212 -20.76 18.58 -14.90
N THR A 213 -21.30 17.39 -15.16
CA THR A 213 -22.02 16.56 -14.19
C THR A 213 -21.18 16.25 -12.96
N VAL A 214 -19.90 15.93 -13.14
CA VAL A 214 -18.99 15.71 -12.01
C VAL A 214 -18.73 17.03 -11.28
N LYS A 215 -18.30 18.08 -11.99
CA LYS A 215 -17.92 19.36 -11.40
C LYS A 215 -19.05 20.03 -10.60
N GLU A 216 -20.29 19.94 -11.08
CA GLU A 216 -21.46 20.58 -10.47
C GLU A 216 -22.12 19.72 -9.36
N SER A 217 -21.68 18.47 -9.19
CA SER A 217 -22.17 17.60 -8.14
C SER A 217 -21.81 18.15 -6.76
N ALA A 218 -22.77 18.17 -5.83
CA ALA A 218 -22.50 18.48 -4.41
C ALA A 218 -21.47 17.52 -3.80
N MET A 219 -21.40 16.27 -4.31
CA MET A 219 -20.42 15.28 -3.88
C MET A 219 -18.97 15.62 -4.32
N SER A 220 -18.78 16.62 -5.19
CA SER A 220 -17.44 17.05 -5.63
C SER A 220 -16.82 18.13 -4.76
N GLN A 221 -17.42 18.44 -3.61
CA GLN A 221 -16.82 19.31 -2.61
C GLN A 221 -15.51 18.72 -2.04
N ILE A 222 -14.42 19.49 -2.12
CA ILE A 222 -13.09 19.12 -1.62
C ILE A 222 -12.80 19.74 -0.25
N TYR A 223 -13.15 21.02 -0.08
CA TYR A 223 -12.73 21.80 1.08
C TYR A 223 -13.78 21.77 2.20
N PHE A 224 -13.36 21.29 3.36
CA PHE A 224 -14.14 21.27 4.60
C PHE A 224 -13.35 22.03 5.67
N SER A 225 -13.94 23.08 6.24
CA SER A 225 -13.26 24.04 7.11
C SER A 225 -13.44 23.81 8.60
N ASP A 226 -14.44 23.02 9.03
CA ASP A 226 -14.69 22.76 10.44
C ASP A 226 -13.61 21.81 11.02
N PRO A 227 -12.80 22.24 12.00
CA PRO A 227 -11.78 21.40 12.63
C PRO A 227 -12.32 20.17 13.37
N LYS A 228 -13.62 20.14 13.69
CA LYS A 228 -14.28 19.00 14.34
C LYS A 228 -14.81 17.96 13.35
N ASP A 229 -14.93 18.31 12.08
CA ASP A 229 -15.36 17.42 11.01
C ASP A 229 -14.24 16.42 10.70
N ASP A 230 -14.56 15.14 10.53
CA ASP A 230 -13.59 14.11 10.14
C ASP A 230 -12.98 14.41 8.76
N LYS A 231 -13.69 15.16 7.92
CA LYS A 231 -13.25 15.63 6.60
C LYS A 231 -12.38 16.89 6.65
N PHE A 232 -12.09 17.45 7.83
CA PHE A 232 -11.35 18.71 7.95
C PHE A 232 -10.10 18.74 7.06
N PHE A 233 -10.04 19.72 6.15
CA PHE A 233 -9.08 19.73 5.05
C PHE A 233 -7.63 19.61 5.52
N TRP A 234 -7.23 20.41 6.52
CA TRP A 234 -5.85 20.43 6.98
C TRP A 234 -5.45 19.16 7.74
N LYS A 235 -6.40 18.52 8.43
CA LYS A 235 -6.18 17.21 9.07
C LYS A 235 -5.92 16.13 8.02
N GLN A 236 -6.75 16.09 6.97
CA GLN A 236 -6.61 15.13 5.87
C GLN A 236 -5.33 15.38 5.05
N PHE A 237 -5.02 16.66 4.77
CA PHE A 237 -3.80 17.07 4.08
C PHE A 237 -2.53 16.67 4.84
N ALA A 238 -2.45 16.95 6.14
CA ALA A 238 -1.31 16.55 6.96
C ALA A 238 -1.18 15.03 7.02
N SER A 239 -2.30 14.31 7.19
CA SER A 239 -2.32 12.85 7.16
C SER A 239 -1.75 12.31 5.85
N GLY A 240 -2.16 12.85 4.70
CA GLY A 240 -1.63 12.48 3.39
C GLY A 240 -0.11 12.61 3.30
N ALA A 241 0.45 13.74 3.73
CA ALA A 241 1.90 13.96 3.70
C ALA A 241 2.66 12.89 4.51
N PHE A 242 2.22 12.60 5.73
CA PHE A 242 2.87 11.60 6.59
C PHE A 242 2.61 10.15 6.14
N ILE A 243 1.42 9.83 5.62
CA ILE A 243 1.11 8.53 4.98
C ILE A 243 2.17 8.24 3.93
N THR A 244 2.37 9.17 3.00
CA THR A 244 3.32 9.02 1.92
C THR A 244 4.75 8.87 2.44
N ILE A 245 5.18 9.74 3.38
CA ILE A 245 6.52 9.65 3.95
C ILE A 245 6.78 8.26 4.53
N VAL A 246 5.85 7.68 5.30
CA VAL A 246 6.11 6.38 5.95
C VAL A 246 5.86 5.19 5.02
N MET A 247 4.77 5.20 4.25
CA MET A 247 4.36 4.06 3.42
C MET A 247 5.04 4.03 2.06
N THR A 248 5.68 5.12 1.64
CA THR A 248 6.54 5.17 0.45
C THR A 248 8.00 5.42 0.82
N GLY A 249 8.28 6.44 1.64
CA GLY A 249 9.63 6.88 1.99
C GLY A 249 10.41 5.95 2.92
N LEU A 250 9.72 5.38 3.90
CA LEU A 250 10.30 4.53 4.96
C LEU A 250 9.91 3.05 4.81
N ASP A 251 9.26 2.72 3.70
CA ASP A 251 8.82 1.38 3.39
C ASP A 251 9.68 0.77 2.28
N GLN A 252 10.27 -0.39 2.57
CA GLN A 252 11.16 -1.06 1.64
C GLN A 252 10.48 -1.41 0.31
N ASP A 253 9.22 -1.82 0.28
CA ASP A 253 8.53 -2.22 -0.96
C ASP A 253 8.50 -1.09 -1.99
N MET A 254 8.02 0.07 -1.56
CA MET A 254 7.95 1.26 -2.41
C MET A 254 9.33 1.83 -2.69
N MET A 255 10.18 1.95 -1.68
CA MET A 255 11.47 2.60 -1.84
C MET A 255 12.45 1.76 -2.67
N GLN A 256 12.39 0.44 -2.58
CA GLN A 256 13.20 -0.47 -3.39
C GLN A 256 12.93 -0.28 -4.89
N LYS A 257 11.69 -0.03 -5.31
CA LYS A 257 11.35 0.31 -6.71
C LYS A 257 12.01 1.61 -7.14
N ASN A 258 11.95 2.64 -6.30
CA ASN A 258 12.62 3.91 -6.56
C ASN A 258 14.13 3.73 -6.69
N LEU A 259 14.75 2.97 -5.78
CA LEU A 259 16.19 2.68 -5.75
C LEU A 259 16.67 1.77 -6.90
N SER A 260 15.74 1.15 -7.64
CA SER A 260 16.05 0.37 -8.84
C SER A 260 16.30 1.24 -10.09
N CYS A 261 15.98 2.54 -10.03
CA CYS A 261 16.32 3.47 -11.09
C CYS A 261 17.84 3.66 -11.20
N ARG A 262 18.32 3.90 -12.42
CA ARG A 262 19.75 3.99 -12.74
C ARG A 262 20.52 5.07 -11.98
N SER A 263 19.85 6.17 -11.68
CA SER A 263 20.49 7.34 -11.06
C SER A 263 19.49 8.07 -10.17
N LEU A 264 20.00 8.90 -9.24
CA LEU A 264 19.16 9.74 -8.40
C LEU A 264 18.28 10.69 -9.24
N PRO A 265 18.78 11.38 -10.29
CA PRO A 265 17.91 12.18 -11.16
C PRO A 265 16.80 11.37 -11.82
N ASP A 266 17.06 10.13 -12.24
CA ASP A 266 16.02 9.26 -12.80
C ASP A 266 15.00 8.86 -11.74
N ALA A 267 15.42 8.55 -10.52
CA ALA A 267 14.52 8.26 -9.41
C ALA A 267 13.65 9.47 -9.02
N GLN A 268 14.22 10.68 -9.07
CA GLN A 268 13.49 11.92 -8.82
C GLN A 268 12.49 12.24 -9.94
N LYS A 269 12.86 12.02 -11.21
CA LYS A 269 11.92 12.10 -12.34
C LYS A 269 10.78 11.11 -12.16
N ASN A 270 11.09 9.85 -11.83
CA ASN A 270 10.10 8.84 -11.49
C ASN A 270 9.12 9.35 -10.43
N MET A 271 9.63 9.83 -9.28
CA MET A 271 8.79 10.33 -8.19
C MET A 271 7.89 11.50 -8.60
N PHE A 272 8.40 12.44 -9.40
CA PHE A 272 7.63 13.57 -9.91
C PHE A 272 6.49 13.12 -10.84
N TRP A 273 6.80 12.30 -11.85
CA TRP A 273 5.79 11.82 -12.80
C TRP A 273 4.77 10.89 -12.14
N PHE A 274 5.20 10.05 -11.20
CA PHE A 274 4.32 9.25 -10.36
C PHE A 274 3.37 10.13 -9.54
N THR A 275 3.87 11.20 -8.92
CA THR A 275 3.05 12.16 -8.16
C THR A 275 1.98 12.81 -9.04
N LEU A 276 2.34 13.24 -10.26
CA LEU A 276 1.35 13.79 -11.20
C LEU A 276 0.30 12.74 -11.58
N ALA A 277 0.74 11.53 -11.92
CA ALA A 277 -0.15 10.45 -12.33
C ALA A 277 -1.12 10.04 -11.21
N ILE A 278 -0.64 9.89 -9.97
CA ILE A 278 -1.50 9.46 -8.86
C ILE A 278 -2.58 10.50 -8.54
N VAL A 279 -2.29 11.80 -8.67
CA VAL A 279 -3.30 12.87 -8.54
C VAL A 279 -4.40 12.70 -9.60
N ILE A 280 -4.02 12.52 -10.87
CA ILE A 280 -4.97 12.33 -11.98
C ILE A 280 -5.81 11.06 -11.78
N VAL A 281 -5.17 9.96 -11.38
CA VAL A 281 -5.85 8.69 -11.14
C VAL A 281 -6.87 8.81 -10.01
N ASN A 282 -6.55 9.51 -8.92
CA ASN A 282 -7.50 9.74 -7.84
C ASN A 282 -8.69 10.62 -8.27
N VAL A 283 -8.48 11.62 -9.13
CA VAL A 283 -9.58 12.38 -9.74
C VAL A 283 -10.50 11.46 -10.53
N PHE A 284 -9.97 10.50 -11.29
CA PHE A 284 -10.79 9.50 -11.97
C PHE A 284 -11.59 8.62 -10.99
N PHE A 285 -10.99 8.12 -9.90
CA PHE A 285 -11.73 7.34 -8.89
C PHE A 285 -12.84 8.15 -8.21
N LEU A 286 -12.58 9.41 -7.86
CA LEU A 286 -13.57 10.29 -7.24
C LEU A 286 -14.70 10.67 -8.22
N SER A 287 -14.36 10.87 -9.50
CA SER A 287 -15.34 11.09 -10.58
C SER A 287 -16.19 9.85 -10.81
N LEU A 288 -15.55 8.67 -10.81
CA LEU A 288 -16.23 7.38 -10.88
C LEU A 288 -17.25 7.24 -9.75
N GLY A 289 -16.90 7.63 -8.52
CA GLY A 289 -17.84 7.66 -7.38
C GLY A 289 -19.09 8.49 -7.67
N VAL A 290 -18.93 9.73 -8.15
CA VAL A 290 -20.08 10.58 -8.52
C VAL A 290 -20.98 9.89 -9.54
N LEU A 291 -20.39 9.27 -10.56
CA LEU A 291 -21.13 8.60 -11.63
C LEU A 291 -21.84 7.34 -11.16
N LEU A 292 -21.24 6.54 -10.27
CA LEU A 292 -21.89 5.36 -9.70
C LEU A 292 -23.20 5.75 -8.99
N TYR A 293 -23.15 6.80 -8.17
CA TYR A 293 -24.31 7.25 -7.41
C TYR A 293 -25.38 7.90 -8.30
N GLN A 294 -24.98 8.70 -9.28
CA GLN A 294 -25.92 9.28 -10.23
C GLN A 294 -26.55 8.23 -11.14
N PHE A 295 -25.76 7.23 -11.58
CA PHE A 295 -26.25 6.10 -12.36
C PHE A 295 -27.30 5.30 -11.56
N ALA A 296 -26.99 4.95 -10.31
CA ALA A 296 -27.93 4.24 -9.46
C ALA A 296 -29.23 5.04 -9.26
N ALA A 297 -29.14 6.34 -9.00
CA ALA A 297 -30.29 7.21 -8.87
C ALA A 297 -31.11 7.30 -10.17
N ALA A 298 -30.47 7.49 -11.31
CA ALA A 298 -31.12 7.61 -12.62
C ALA A 298 -31.83 6.32 -13.05
N LYS A 299 -31.30 5.16 -12.65
CA LYS A 299 -31.88 3.85 -12.95
C LYS A 299 -32.82 3.32 -11.86
N GLY A 300 -33.04 4.07 -10.77
CA GLY A 300 -33.87 3.64 -9.64
C GLY A 300 -33.34 2.42 -8.90
N ILE A 301 -32.01 2.23 -8.89
CA ILE A 301 -31.35 1.08 -8.24
C ILE A 301 -31.22 1.35 -6.74
N ALA A 302 -31.73 0.43 -5.92
CA ALA A 302 -31.56 0.48 -4.48
C ALA A 302 -30.09 0.27 -4.09
N LEU A 303 -29.54 1.21 -3.32
CA LEU A 303 -28.17 1.11 -2.83
C LEU A 303 -28.07 0.11 -1.67
N PRO A 304 -26.94 -0.60 -1.52
CA PRO A 304 -26.72 -1.50 -0.40
C PRO A 304 -26.66 -0.69 0.90
N THR A 305 -27.46 -1.06 1.88
CA THR A 305 -27.54 -0.39 3.18
C THR A 305 -27.28 -1.36 4.32
N ASP A 306 -26.70 -0.85 5.39
CA ASP A 306 -26.54 -1.56 6.64
C ASP A 306 -27.91 -1.74 7.32
N ALA A 307 -28.25 -2.97 7.67
CA ALA A 307 -29.59 -3.33 8.16
C ALA A 307 -29.94 -2.68 9.52
N VAL A 308 -28.94 -2.26 10.30
CA VAL A 308 -29.12 -1.67 11.63
C VAL A 308 -29.18 -0.16 11.55
N THR A 309 -28.27 0.46 10.80
CA THR A 309 -28.09 1.92 10.76
C THR A 309 -28.80 2.57 9.57
N GLY A 310 -29.23 1.79 8.57
CA GLY A 310 -29.80 2.30 7.32
C GLY A 310 -28.82 3.05 6.43
N LYS A 311 -27.53 3.12 6.81
CA LYS A 311 -26.50 3.85 6.05
C LYS A 311 -26.05 3.06 4.84
N VAL A 312 -25.73 3.77 3.76
CA VAL A 312 -25.18 3.16 2.54
C VAL A 312 -23.83 2.52 2.83
N ILE A 313 -23.66 1.26 2.43
CA ILE A 313 -22.38 0.54 2.46
C ILE A 313 -21.65 0.86 1.15
N GLY A 314 -20.94 1.98 1.13
CA GLY A 314 -20.28 2.52 -0.07
C GLY A 314 -19.39 1.52 -0.79
N ASP A 315 -18.66 0.68 -0.05
CA ASP A 315 -17.78 -0.36 -0.61
C ASP A 315 -18.54 -1.40 -1.46
N ASN A 316 -19.84 -1.59 -1.23
CA ASN A 316 -20.63 -2.56 -1.98
C ASN A 316 -21.26 -1.96 -3.24
N VAL A 317 -21.23 -0.63 -3.44
CA VAL A 317 -21.91 0.05 -4.54
C VAL A 317 -21.31 -0.32 -5.89
N PHE A 318 -19.99 -0.17 -6.06
CA PHE A 318 -19.34 -0.49 -7.33
C PHE A 318 -19.43 -1.99 -7.67
N PRO A 319 -19.14 -2.93 -6.75
CA PRO A 319 -19.39 -4.35 -6.99
C PRO A 319 -20.84 -4.66 -7.40
N LEU A 320 -21.83 -4.12 -6.68
CA LEU A 320 -23.25 -4.34 -6.98
C LEU A 320 -23.59 -3.92 -8.41
N LEU A 321 -23.21 -2.70 -8.79
CA LEU A 321 -23.49 -2.18 -10.12
C LEU A 321 -22.77 -3.00 -11.20
N ALA A 322 -21.50 -3.33 -10.97
CA ALA A 322 -20.70 -4.09 -11.94
C ALA A 322 -21.19 -5.52 -12.16
N THR A 323 -21.68 -6.21 -11.13
CA THR A 323 -22.09 -7.62 -11.27
C THR A 323 -23.54 -7.80 -11.68
N ASN A 324 -24.42 -6.84 -11.35
CA ASN A 324 -25.86 -7.01 -11.48
C ASN A 324 -26.53 -6.02 -12.45
N HIS A 325 -25.91 -4.88 -12.71
CA HIS A 325 -26.56 -3.80 -13.47
C HIS A 325 -25.80 -3.35 -14.72
N PHE A 326 -24.48 -3.55 -14.77
CA PHE A 326 -23.71 -3.25 -15.96
C PHE A 326 -23.77 -4.39 -16.98
N SER A 327 -23.36 -4.09 -18.21
CA SER A 327 -23.19 -5.10 -19.26
C SER A 327 -22.18 -6.17 -18.83
N LEU A 328 -22.30 -7.37 -19.42
CA LEU A 328 -21.36 -8.47 -19.16
C LEU A 328 -19.91 -8.04 -19.38
N PHE A 329 -19.65 -7.25 -20.42
CA PHE A 329 -18.31 -6.71 -20.71
C PHE A 329 -17.78 -5.84 -19.57
N ALA A 330 -18.60 -4.92 -19.06
CA ALA A 330 -18.21 -4.05 -17.94
C ALA A 330 -17.94 -4.86 -16.66
N GLY A 331 -18.78 -5.86 -16.39
CA GLY A 331 -18.59 -6.77 -15.25
C GLY A 331 -17.28 -7.55 -15.35
N ILE A 332 -16.92 -8.05 -16.54
CA ILE A 332 -15.62 -8.70 -16.80
C ILE A 332 -14.46 -7.73 -16.54
N VAL A 333 -14.55 -6.51 -17.09
CA VAL A 333 -13.51 -5.48 -16.93
C VAL A 333 -13.33 -5.11 -15.46
N PHE A 334 -14.43 -4.96 -14.70
CA PHE A 334 -14.42 -4.75 -13.26
C PHE A 334 -13.70 -5.87 -12.51
N ILE A 335 -14.08 -7.12 -12.77
CA ILE A 335 -13.46 -8.30 -12.13
C ILE A 335 -11.96 -8.37 -12.43
N LEU A 336 -11.55 -8.10 -13.67
CA LEU A 336 -10.12 -8.04 -14.02
C LEU A 336 -9.39 -6.89 -13.32
N GLY A 337 -10.01 -5.71 -13.22
CA GLY A 337 -9.45 -4.55 -12.52
C GLY A 337 -9.23 -4.80 -11.02
N ILE A 338 -10.23 -5.35 -10.32
CA ILE A 338 -10.13 -5.64 -8.89
C ILE A 338 -9.12 -6.76 -8.59
N ILE A 339 -9.06 -7.80 -9.44
CA ILE A 339 -8.05 -8.85 -9.36
C ILE A 339 -6.66 -8.21 -9.55
N ALA A 340 -6.49 -7.42 -10.60
CA ALA A 340 -5.21 -6.82 -10.95
C ALA A 340 -4.62 -5.99 -9.80
N VAL A 341 -5.38 -5.03 -9.27
CA VAL A 341 -4.91 -4.12 -8.21
C VAL A 341 -4.74 -4.81 -6.85
N THR A 342 -5.50 -5.88 -6.59
CA THR A 342 -5.34 -6.62 -5.33
C THR A 342 -4.06 -7.42 -5.32
N TYR A 343 -3.87 -8.26 -6.33
CA TYR A 343 -2.74 -9.18 -6.36
C TYR A 343 -1.40 -8.43 -6.52
N ALA A 344 -1.40 -7.27 -7.20
CA ALA A 344 -0.25 -6.33 -7.31
C ALA A 344 0.24 -5.76 -5.97
N SER A 345 -0.65 -5.62 -4.97
CA SER A 345 -0.21 -5.19 -3.64
C SER A 345 0.42 -6.34 -2.85
N ALA A 346 -0.01 -7.58 -3.11
CA ALA A 346 0.35 -8.72 -2.29
C ALA A 346 1.66 -9.39 -2.76
N ASP A 347 1.87 -9.50 -4.07
CA ASP A 347 3.10 -9.99 -4.67
C ASP A 347 4.31 -9.10 -4.36
N SER A 348 4.12 -7.79 -4.46
CA SER A 348 5.11 -6.77 -4.13
C SER A 348 5.46 -6.83 -2.64
N ALA A 349 4.46 -6.92 -1.76
CA ALA A 349 4.68 -7.07 -0.33
C ALA A 349 5.46 -8.35 0.01
N LEU A 350 5.07 -9.50 -0.57
CA LEU A 350 5.76 -10.77 -0.32
C LEU A 350 7.23 -10.71 -0.74
N THR A 351 7.53 -10.02 -1.84
CA THR A 351 8.90 -9.86 -2.33
C THR A 351 9.71 -8.86 -1.51
N ALA A 352 9.09 -7.77 -1.05
CA ALA A 352 9.73 -6.82 -0.15
C ALA A 352 10.04 -7.44 1.21
N LEU A 353 9.12 -8.23 1.78
CA LEU A 353 9.33 -9.03 2.99
C LEU A 353 10.50 -9.99 2.82
N THR A 354 10.54 -10.68 1.67
CA THR A 354 11.64 -11.59 1.34
C THR A 354 12.97 -10.85 1.25
N THR A 355 12.99 -9.70 0.57
CA THR A 355 14.20 -8.88 0.41
C THR A 355 14.71 -8.41 1.75
N SER A 356 13.87 -7.73 2.53
CA SER A 356 14.27 -7.18 3.82
C SER A 356 14.65 -8.27 4.80
N PHE A 357 13.96 -9.41 4.86
CA PHE A 357 14.39 -10.47 5.76
C PHE A 357 15.72 -11.11 5.35
N CYS A 358 15.91 -11.40 4.06
CA CYS A 358 17.18 -11.94 3.57
C CYS A 358 18.35 -10.98 3.81
N VAL A 359 18.19 -9.70 3.48
CA VAL A 359 19.25 -8.69 3.64
C VAL A 359 19.42 -8.31 5.10
N ASP A 360 18.32 -8.00 5.80
CA ASP A 360 18.35 -7.38 7.11
C ASP A 360 18.35 -8.34 8.28
N MET A 361 17.83 -9.56 8.14
CA MET A 361 17.81 -10.53 9.24
C MET A 361 18.86 -11.63 9.04
N LEU A 362 19.07 -12.08 7.81
CA LEU A 362 19.97 -13.19 7.49
C LEU A 362 21.36 -12.76 7.00
N ASP A 363 21.57 -11.48 6.73
CA ASP A 363 22.81 -10.96 6.13
C ASP A 363 23.27 -11.77 4.89
N ILE A 364 22.32 -11.96 3.98
CA ILE A 364 22.46 -12.90 2.85
C ILE A 364 23.66 -12.63 1.94
N LYS A 365 24.19 -11.39 1.92
CA LYS A 365 25.32 -11.00 1.07
C LYS A 365 26.62 -11.71 1.43
N GLN A 366 26.74 -12.22 2.65
CA GLN A 366 27.91 -12.98 3.08
C GLN A 366 27.97 -14.41 2.53
N HIS A 367 26.95 -14.85 1.78
CA HIS A 367 26.84 -16.20 1.28
C HIS A 367 27.07 -16.29 -0.23
N ASP A 368 27.43 -17.46 -0.72
CA ASP A 368 27.56 -17.77 -2.15
C ASP A 368 26.19 -17.82 -2.84
N GLU A 369 26.16 -17.59 -4.15
CA GLU A 369 24.90 -17.43 -4.91
C GLU A 369 23.94 -18.63 -4.78
N ALA A 370 24.48 -19.86 -4.64
CA ALA A 370 23.65 -21.05 -4.44
C ALA A 370 22.91 -21.01 -3.09
N LYS A 371 23.60 -20.66 -2.01
CA LYS A 371 22.98 -20.50 -0.68
C LYS A 371 22.07 -19.27 -0.63
N GLN A 372 22.44 -18.16 -1.29
CA GLN A 372 21.56 -16.99 -1.41
C GLN A 372 20.23 -17.37 -2.07
N LYS A 373 20.28 -18.09 -3.19
CA LYS A 373 19.08 -18.58 -3.89
C LYS A 373 18.22 -19.48 -3.01
N ARG A 374 18.83 -20.43 -2.28
CA ARG A 374 18.12 -21.34 -1.38
C ARG A 374 17.44 -20.59 -0.23
N LEU A 375 18.17 -19.72 0.46
CA LEU A 375 17.65 -18.93 1.57
C LEU A 375 16.53 -18.00 1.12
N ARG A 376 16.67 -17.38 -0.06
CA ARG A 376 15.62 -16.55 -0.65
C ARG A 376 14.34 -17.34 -0.90
N HIS A 377 14.42 -18.51 -1.53
CA HIS A 377 13.23 -19.33 -1.77
C HIS A 377 12.57 -19.79 -0.47
N LEU A 378 13.38 -20.23 0.52
CA LEU A 378 12.88 -20.64 1.82
C LEU A 378 12.21 -19.48 2.56
N THR A 379 12.81 -18.29 2.50
CA THR A 379 12.26 -17.06 3.08
C THR A 379 10.94 -16.68 2.42
N HIS A 380 10.90 -16.71 1.08
CA HIS A 380 9.69 -16.37 0.32
C HIS A 380 8.54 -17.32 0.65
N PHE A 381 8.82 -18.63 0.71
CA PHE A 381 7.87 -19.64 1.15
C PHE A 381 7.45 -19.43 2.62
N GLY A 382 8.40 -19.16 3.51
CA GLY A 382 8.14 -18.87 4.92
C GLY A 382 7.19 -17.69 5.12
N PHE A 383 7.41 -16.56 4.42
CA PHE A 383 6.48 -15.44 4.49
C PHE A 383 5.12 -15.74 3.87
N SER A 384 5.05 -16.62 2.87
CA SER A 384 3.76 -17.07 2.32
C SER A 384 2.94 -17.79 3.41
N LEU A 385 3.59 -18.64 4.21
CA LEU A 385 2.95 -19.28 5.37
C LEU A 385 2.58 -18.27 6.47
N VAL A 386 3.47 -17.31 6.77
CA VAL A 386 3.19 -16.26 7.76
C VAL A 386 1.96 -15.45 7.37
N LEU A 387 1.82 -15.07 6.08
CA LEU A 387 0.63 -14.36 5.62
C LEU A 387 -0.64 -15.19 5.78
N ILE A 388 -0.62 -16.48 5.44
CA ILE A 388 -1.76 -17.39 5.66
C ILE A 388 -2.14 -17.38 7.15
N VAL A 389 -1.17 -17.55 8.05
CA VAL A 389 -1.41 -17.57 9.50
C VAL A 389 -2.01 -16.25 10.00
N ILE A 390 -1.45 -15.10 9.60
CA ILE A 390 -1.98 -13.79 10.00
C ILE A 390 -3.42 -13.62 9.50
N ILE A 391 -3.73 -14.02 8.27
CA ILE A 391 -5.08 -13.94 7.68
C ILE A 391 -6.07 -14.80 8.48
N LEU A 392 -5.69 -16.02 8.84
CA LEU A 392 -6.55 -16.93 9.60
C LEU A 392 -6.77 -16.48 11.05
N ILE A 393 -5.72 -15.97 11.71
CA ILE A 393 -5.83 -15.36 13.04
C ILE A 393 -6.76 -14.15 12.96
N PHE A 394 -6.55 -13.26 11.99
CA PHE A 394 -7.37 -12.08 11.80
C PHE A 394 -8.84 -12.45 11.60
N ARG A 395 -9.14 -13.44 10.77
CA ARG A 395 -10.51 -13.94 10.58
C ARG A 395 -11.17 -14.40 11.89
N ALA A 396 -10.41 -15.00 12.79
CA ALA A 396 -10.93 -15.54 14.04
C ALA A 396 -11.19 -14.47 15.10
N ILE A 397 -10.52 -13.31 15.03
CA ILE A 397 -10.56 -12.28 16.07
C ILE A 397 -11.18 -10.95 15.62
N ASN A 398 -11.45 -10.79 14.32
CA ASN A 398 -11.84 -9.49 13.78
C ASN A 398 -13.35 -9.29 13.76
N ASP A 399 -13.82 -8.38 14.61
CA ASP A 399 -15.21 -7.90 14.66
C ASP A 399 -15.40 -6.52 14.01
N GLN A 400 -14.36 -5.96 13.38
CA GLN A 400 -14.36 -4.60 12.83
C GLN A 400 -14.24 -4.58 11.30
N SER A 401 -14.54 -3.42 10.70
CA SER A 401 -14.28 -3.21 9.26
C SER A 401 -12.79 -3.33 8.95
N VAL A 402 -12.46 -4.13 7.93
CA VAL A 402 -11.08 -4.46 7.53
C VAL A 402 -10.27 -3.20 7.19
N ILE A 403 -10.89 -2.19 6.57
CA ILE A 403 -10.20 -0.94 6.21
C ILE A 403 -9.70 -0.19 7.44
N THR A 404 -10.53 -0.16 8.49
CA THR A 404 -10.19 0.46 9.77
C THR A 404 -9.04 -0.28 10.44
N ALA A 405 -9.07 -1.62 10.40
CA ALA A 405 -7.99 -2.45 10.91
C ALA A 405 -6.65 -2.19 10.19
N VAL A 406 -6.67 -2.02 8.86
CA VAL A 406 -5.47 -1.70 8.06
C VAL A 406 -4.84 -0.37 8.48
N PHE A 407 -5.62 0.71 8.51
CA PHE A 407 -5.09 2.02 8.87
C PHE A 407 -4.63 2.08 10.33
N LYS A 408 -5.37 1.45 11.24
CA LYS A 408 -5.00 1.35 12.64
C LYS A 408 -3.68 0.59 12.81
N ALA A 409 -3.54 -0.57 12.18
CA ALA A 409 -2.29 -1.33 12.19
C ALA A 409 -1.12 -0.50 11.63
N ALA A 410 -1.32 0.21 10.52
CA ALA A 410 -0.30 1.07 9.92
C ALA A 410 0.12 2.20 10.89
N GLY A 411 -0.81 2.88 11.54
CA GLY A 411 -0.51 3.94 12.51
C GLY A 411 0.35 3.48 13.69
N TYR A 412 0.12 2.26 14.18
CA TYR A 412 0.91 1.70 15.29
C TYR A 412 2.26 1.14 14.88
N THR A 413 2.37 0.60 13.67
CA THR A 413 3.57 -0.14 13.24
C THR A 413 4.57 0.73 12.46
N TYR A 414 4.12 1.74 11.70
CA TYR A 414 5.01 2.69 11.03
C TYR A 414 5.44 3.87 11.93
N GLY A 415 4.74 4.13 13.03
CA GLY A 415 5.10 5.21 13.96
C GLY A 415 6.54 5.14 14.46
N PRO A 416 7.03 3.96 14.92
CA PRO A 416 8.42 3.81 15.33
C PRO A 416 9.43 4.10 14.22
N LEU A 417 9.13 3.69 12.98
CA LEU A 417 9.96 4.02 11.81
C LEU A 417 10.02 5.53 11.58
N LEU A 418 8.88 6.22 11.65
CA LEU A 418 8.83 7.68 11.51
C LEU A 418 9.70 8.36 12.58
N GLY A 419 9.61 7.93 13.83
CA GLY A 419 10.43 8.47 14.92
C GLY A 419 11.92 8.22 14.74
N LEU A 420 12.32 6.99 14.37
CA LEU A 420 13.72 6.64 14.11
C LEU A 420 14.35 7.48 13.00
N TYR A 421 13.67 7.58 11.86
CA TYR A 421 14.19 8.33 10.71
C TYR A 421 14.17 9.84 10.96
N SER A 422 13.09 10.39 11.52
CA SER A 422 13.04 11.81 11.86
C SER A 422 14.11 12.20 12.88
N PHE A 423 14.34 11.38 13.92
CA PHE A 423 15.41 11.61 14.89
C PHE A 423 16.80 11.53 14.22
N GLY A 424 17.00 10.57 13.31
CA GLY A 424 18.26 10.41 12.57
C GLY A 424 18.58 11.56 11.63
N LEU A 425 17.56 12.11 10.98
CA LEU A 425 17.67 13.19 9.99
C LEU A 425 17.79 14.57 10.63
N PHE A 426 17.00 14.85 11.66
CA PHE A 426 16.85 16.21 12.21
C PHE A 426 17.68 16.46 13.48
N THR A 427 18.34 15.44 14.02
CA THR A 427 19.22 15.62 15.18
C THR A 427 20.66 15.22 14.86
N GLY A 428 21.61 15.95 15.45
CA GLY A 428 23.03 15.60 15.42
C GLY A 428 23.44 14.59 16.50
N ARG A 429 22.51 14.10 17.33
CA ARG A 429 22.80 13.30 18.54
C ARG A 429 22.89 11.80 18.25
N GLY A 430 23.69 11.07 19.01
CA GLY A 430 23.66 9.61 19.05
C GLY A 430 22.55 9.10 19.96
N VAL A 431 22.35 7.79 20.01
CA VAL A 431 21.45 7.12 20.98
C VAL A 431 22.20 5.99 21.68
N HIS A 432 21.71 5.60 22.84
CA HIS A 432 22.08 4.33 23.46
C HIS A 432 21.39 3.21 22.70
N ASP A 433 22.05 2.66 21.68
CA ASP A 433 21.49 1.74 20.68
C ASP A 433 20.67 0.58 21.29
N ARG A 434 21.17 -0.03 22.38
CA ARG A 434 20.49 -1.12 23.09
C ARG A 434 19.14 -0.75 23.70
N LEU A 435 18.87 0.55 23.93
CA LEU A 435 17.61 1.04 24.49
C LEU A 435 16.55 1.29 23.40
N VAL A 436 16.97 1.42 22.14
CA VAL A 436 16.08 1.74 21.01
C VAL A 436 14.94 0.74 20.81
N PRO A 437 15.14 -0.59 20.90
CA PRO A 437 14.03 -1.54 20.80
C PRO A 437 12.93 -1.29 21.83
N PHE A 438 13.30 -0.99 23.09
CA PHE A 438 12.33 -0.73 24.16
C PHE A 438 11.55 0.55 23.92
N VAL A 439 12.20 1.62 23.43
CA VAL A 439 11.53 2.86 23.04
C VAL A 439 10.52 2.59 21.91
N CYS A 440 10.93 1.84 20.88
CA CYS A 440 10.10 1.56 19.72
C CYS A 440 8.92 0.63 20.03
N VAL A 441 9.01 -0.21 21.06
CA VAL A 441 7.88 -1.03 21.56
C VAL A 441 6.98 -0.23 22.51
N ALA A 442 7.56 0.60 23.37
CA ALA A 442 6.80 1.43 24.29
C ALA A 442 5.95 2.49 23.56
N ALA A 443 6.47 3.09 22.47
CA ALA A 443 5.76 4.16 21.77
C ALA A 443 4.38 3.75 21.22
N PRO A 444 4.21 2.61 20.51
CA PRO A 444 2.89 2.13 20.11
C PRO A 444 1.96 1.83 21.29
N LEU A 445 2.48 1.30 22.41
CA LEU A 445 1.68 1.00 23.61
C LEU A 445 1.18 2.27 24.29
N ILE A 446 2.04 3.28 24.44
CA ILE A 446 1.68 4.60 24.97
C ILE A 446 0.67 5.27 24.04
N THR A 447 0.90 5.21 22.72
CA THR A 447 -0.04 5.76 21.73
C THR A 447 -1.41 5.08 21.84
N TRP A 448 -1.44 3.75 21.99
CA TRP A 448 -2.68 3.01 22.15
C TRP A 448 -3.41 3.43 23.43
N PHE A 449 -2.69 3.57 24.54
CA PHE A 449 -3.26 4.04 25.80
C PHE A 449 -3.85 5.45 25.67
N ILE A 450 -3.13 6.39 25.05
CA ILE A 450 -3.65 7.74 24.78
C ILE A 450 -4.91 7.66 23.92
N ASN A 451 -4.87 6.92 22.81
CA ASN A 451 -6.01 6.80 21.91
C ASN A 451 -7.24 6.19 22.60
N ALA A 452 -7.05 5.14 23.40
CA ALA A 452 -8.15 4.47 24.12
C ALA A 452 -8.87 5.39 25.12
N ASN A 453 -8.17 6.38 25.68
CA ASN A 453 -8.74 7.30 26.67
C ASN A 453 -9.09 8.70 26.10
N SER A 454 -8.63 9.00 24.88
CA SER A 454 -8.74 10.33 24.25
C SER A 454 -10.16 10.88 24.18
N LYS A 455 -11.15 10.03 23.86
CA LYS A 455 -12.56 10.41 23.82
C LYS A 455 -13.08 10.85 25.20
N ALA A 456 -12.68 10.15 26.26
CA ALA A 456 -13.08 10.50 27.62
C ALA A 456 -12.37 11.75 28.13
N TRP A 457 -11.08 11.92 27.81
CA TRP A 457 -10.28 13.06 28.28
C TRP A 457 -10.59 14.36 27.53
N TRP A 458 -10.82 14.28 26.21
CA TRP A 458 -10.88 15.46 25.35
C TRP A 458 -12.06 15.48 24.38
N GLY A 459 -12.92 14.46 24.38
CA GLY A 459 -14.00 14.34 23.39
C GLY A 459 -13.49 14.17 21.95
N TYR A 460 -12.22 13.74 21.79
CA TYR A 460 -11.54 13.63 20.50
C TYR A 460 -11.24 12.17 20.19
N GLU A 461 -11.49 11.73 18.95
CA GLU A 461 -11.11 10.41 18.48
C GLU A 461 -9.98 10.53 17.45
N PHE A 462 -8.87 9.84 17.69
CA PHE A 462 -7.77 9.85 16.72
C PHE A 462 -8.12 8.97 15.51
N GLY A 463 -8.00 9.55 14.32
CA GLY A 463 -7.89 8.86 13.05
C GLY A 463 -6.45 8.47 12.73
N PHE A 464 -5.99 8.76 11.50
CA PHE A 464 -4.65 8.39 11.05
C PHE A 464 -3.52 9.15 11.76
N GLU A 465 -3.84 10.27 12.42
CA GLU A 465 -2.91 11.03 13.25
C GLU A 465 -2.25 10.24 14.39
N ILE A 466 -2.78 9.05 14.72
CA ILE A 466 -2.10 8.06 15.58
C ILE A 466 -0.67 7.81 15.08
N LEU A 467 -0.45 7.78 13.76
CA LEU A 467 0.88 7.65 13.17
C LEU A 467 1.81 8.78 13.63
N MET A 468 1.35 10.03 13.52
CA MET A 468 2.14 11.21 13.87
C MET A 468 2.42 11.26 15.37
N LEU A 469 1.41 10.95 16.19
CA LEU A 469 1.56 10.85 17.65
C LEU A 469 2.59 9.77 18.02
N ASN A 470 2.50 8.58 17.42
CA ASN A 470 3.42 7.49 17.68
C ASN A 470 4.85 7.83 17.23
N GLY A 471 5.01 8.45 16.05
CA GLY A 471 6.29 8.97 15.58
C GLY A 471 6.90 9.99 16.53
N LEU A 472 6.07 10.92 17.05
CA LEU A 472 6.49 11.91 18.03
C LEU A 472 6.91 11.27 19.36
N ILE A 473 6.12 10.33 19.90
CA ILE A 473 6.46 9.63 21.14
C ILE A 473 7.76 8.86 20.96
N THR A 474 7.95 8.19 19.82
CA THR A 474 9.21 7.51 19.49
C THR A 474 10.37 8.52 19.45
N PHE A 475 10.21 9.65 18.77
CA PHE A 475 11.24 10.71 18.70
C PHE A 475 11.62 11.22 20.10
N LEU A 476 10.63 11.50 20.95
CA LEU A 476 10.85 11.98 22.32
C LEU A 476 11.51 10.91 23.20
N GLY A 477 11.12 9.64 23.04
CA GLY A 477 11.77 8.52 23.71
C GLY A 477 13.24 8.37 23.30
N LEU A 478 13.55 8.52 22.01
CA LEU A 478 14.91 8.52 21.49
C LEU A 478 15.72 9.71 22.02
N LEU A 479 15.09 10.88 22.16
CA LEU A 479 15.72 12.05 22.78
C LEU A 479 16.07 11.78 24.24
N ALA A 480 15.20 11.12 25.00
CA ALA A 480 15.44 10.77 26.40
C ALA A 480 16.61 9.78 26.57
N VAL A 481 16.80 8.85 25.63
CA VAL A 481 17.94 7.91 25.62
C VAL A 481 19.11 8.38 24.74
N SER A 482 19.12 9.65 24.34
CA SER A 482 20.15 10.19 23.45
C SER A 482 21.46 10.47 24.17
N ARG A 483 22.56 10.44 23.42
CA ARG A 483 23.90 10.80 23.90
C ARG A 483 24.58 11.77 22.92
N PRO A 484 25.58 12.55 23.36
CA PRO A 484 26.46 13.26 22.44
C PRO A 484 26.96 12.28 21.37
N ARG A 485 26.96 12.72 20.11
CA ARG A 485 27.45 11.88 19.03
C ARG A 485 28.97 11.83 19.13
N GLU A 486 29.49 10.66 19.46
CA GLU A 486 30.90 10.37 19.20
C GLU A 486 31.10 10.51 17.69
N VAL A 487 32.02 11.38 17.28
CA VAL A 487 32.39 11.53 15.87
C VAL A 487 32.93 10.18 15.43
N ALA A 488 32.09 9.38 14.78
CA ALA A 488 32.55 8.16 14.14
C ALA A 488 33.53 8.56 13.05
N ALA A 489 34.75 8.02 13.11
CA ALA A 489 35.72 8.06 12.03
C ALA A 489 35.00 7.70 10.72
N GLU A 490 35.25 8.46 9.65
CA GLU A 490 34.65 8.24 8.34
C GLU A 490 34.70 6.75 7.99
N LEU A 491 33.52 6.11 7.97
CA LEU A 491 33.42 4.75 7.46
C LEU A 491 33.75 4.83 5.96
N ASN A 492 34.91 4.26 5.65
CA ASN A 492 35.57 4.13 4.36
C ASN A 492 34.60 4.16 3.16
N PRO A 493 34.77 5.08 2.17
CA PRO A 493 33.87 5.23 1.01
C PRO A 493 33.96 4.08 -0.02
N ALA A 494 34.53 2.94 0.35
CA ALA A 494 34.68 1.76 -0.51
C ALA A 494 33.81 0.60 -0.01
N LEU A 495 32.49 0.71 -0.21
CA LEU A 495 31.55 -0.41 -0.31
C LEU A 495 30.53 -0.15 -1.43
#